data_AF-A0A1L6HTX3-F1
#
_entry.id   AF-A0A1L6HTX3-F1
#
_cell.length_a   1.000
_cell.length_b   1.000
_cell.length_c   1.000
_cell.angle_alpha   90.00
_cell.angle_beta   90.00
_cell.angle_gamma   90.00
#
_symmetry.space_group_name_H-M   'P 1'
#
loop_
_entity.id
_entity.type
_entity.pdbx_description
1 polymer ?
#
loop_
_entity_poly.entity_id
_entity_poly.type
_entity_poly.pdbx_seq_one_letter_code
_entity_poly.pdbx_strand_id
1 'polypeptide(L)' 'MTVSRLRQPFYRPKGWPFWKDTPADYPPAPWIRLSGQWLREAGFEISDKVRVEVQKGKLVITPA' A
#
# COMPACT_ATOMS: atom_id res chain seq x y z
N MET A 1 1.84 11.54 -13.78
CA MET A 1 1.91 11.90 -12.34
C MET A 1 3.07 11.14 -11.72
N THR A 2 4.16 11.83 -11.40
CA THR A 2 5.36 11.24 -10.79
C THR A 2 5.08 11.00 -9.31
N VAL A 3 5.01 9.74 -8.87
CA VAL A 3 4.94 9.40 -7.45
C VAL A 3 6.24 9.91 -6.80
N SER A 4 6.14 11.00 -6.05
CA SER A 4 7.25 11.69 -5.39
C SER A 4 8.08 10.71 -4.56
N ARG A 5 9.41 10.71 -4.75
CA ARG A 5 10.42 9.90 -4.03
C ARG A 5 10.29 9.91 -2.50
N LEU A 6 9.58 10.89 -1.94
CA LEU A 6 9.25 11.03 -0.52
C LEU A 6 8.22 10.01 0.01
N ARG A 7 7.72 9.09 -0.83
CA ARG A 7 6.70 8.10 -0.47
C ARG A 7 7.11 6.67 -0.76
N GLN A 8 8.42 6.37 -0.80
CA GLN A 8 8.80 4.96 -0.84
C GLN A 8 8.54 4.34 0.54
N PRO A 9 7.79 3.23 0.61
CA PRO A 9 7.67 2.48 1.86
C PRO A 9 9.09 2.13 2.33
N PHE A 10 9.35 2.29 3.62
CA PHE A 10 10.64 1.91 4.19
C PHE A 10 10.81 0.42 3.94
N TYR A 11 11.80 0.07 3.12
CA TYR A 11 12.16 -1.33 2.91
C TYR A 11 12.68 -1.87 4.23
N ARG A 12 11.83 -2.61 4.96
CA ARG A 12 12.25 -3.33 6.18
C ARG A 12 13.17 -4.47 5.72
N PRO A 13 14.47 -4.45 6.05
CA PRO A 13 15.36 -5.53 5.70
C PRO A 13 14.89 -6.84 6.34
N LYS A 14 15.12 -7.97 5.67
CA LYS A 14 14.83 -9.29 6.24
C LYS A 14 15.69 -9.48 7.49
N GLY A 15 15.06 -9.62 8.66
CA GLY A 15 15.73 -9.70 9.98
C GLY A 15 15.59 -8.46 10.86
N TRP A 16 14.81 -7.45 10.43
CA TRP A 16 14.54 -6.28 11.28
C TRP A 16 13.73 -6.69 12.53
N PRO A 17 14.22 -6.42 13.75
CA PRO A 17 13.55 -6.84 14.98
C PRO A 17 12.20 -6.14 15.13
N PHE A 18 11.15 -6.89 15.44
CA PHE A 18 9.77 -6.37 15.53
C PHE A 18 9.55 -5.41 16.70
N TRP A 19 10.48 -5.37 17.66
CA TRP A 19 10.47 -4.50 18.84
C TRP A 19 11.25 -3.19 18.66
N LYS A 20 11.86 -2.96 17.49
CA LYS A 20 12.36 -1.62 17.16
C LYS A 20 11.21 -0.81 16.58
N ASP A 21 10.88 0.29 17.26
CA ASP A 21 9.92 1.26 16.77
C ASP A 21 10.30 1.73 15.36
N THR A 22 9.29 1.86 14.51
CA THR A 22 9.47 2.48 13.19
C THR A 22 9.99 3.90 13.44
N PRO A 23 11.05 4.38 12.77
CA PRO A 23 11.60 5.70 13.02
C PRO A 23 10.48 6.75 13.06
N ALA A 24 10.48 7.61 14.09
CA ALA A 24 9.42 8.56 14.43
C ALA A 24 9.03 9.52 13.28
N ASP A 25 9.89 9.63 12.26
CA ASP A 25 9.65 10.40 11.03
C ASP A 25 8.73 9.70 10.02
N TYR A 26 8.16 8.54 10.34
CA TYR A 26 7.08 7.97 9.53
C TYR A 26 5.81 8.79 9.78
N PRO A 27 5.31 9.57 8.79
CA PRO A 27 4.02 10.19 8.97
C PRO A 27 3.00 9.07 9.22
N PRO A 28 2.08 9.23 10.18
CA PRO A 28 1.03 8.27 10.43
C PRO A 28 0.15 8.18 9.18
N ALA A 29 0.49 7.25 8.29
CA ALA A 29 -0.23 7.00 7.07
C ALA A 29 -1.22 5.86 7.33
N PRO A 30 -2.50 6.01 6.96
CA PRO A 30 -3.45 4.92 7.05
C PRO A 30 -3.01 3.81 6.09
N TRP A 31 -2.86 2.60 6.62
CA TRP A 31 -2.61 1.40 5.83
C TRP A 31 -3.90 0.61 5.69
N ILE A 32 -4.16 0.07 4.50
CA ILE A 32 -5.31 -0.79 4.22
C ILE A 32 -4.79 -2.10 3.68
N ARG A 33 -5.23 -3.22 4.28
CA ARG A 33 -4.95 -4.57 3.80
C ARG A 33 -6.23 -5.18 3.27
N LEU A 34 -6.24 -5.51 1.98
CA LEU A 34 -7.29 -6.30 1.36
C LEU A 34 -6.81 -7.74 1.26
N SER A 35 -7.64 -8.68 1.68
CA SER A 35 -7.33 -10.11 1.64
C SER A 35 -8.58 -10.93 1.35
N GLY A 36 -8.42 -12.02 0.59
CA GLY A 36 -9.48 -12.97 0.28
C GLY A 36 -9.48 -13.37 -1.18
N GLN A 37 -10.20 -14.45 -1.50
CA GLN A 37 -10.34 -14.95 -2.87
C GLN A 37 -11.22 -14.03 -3.73
N TRP A 38 -12.12 -13.26 -3.10
CA TRP A 38 -12.99 -12.26 -3.75
C TRP A 38 -12.22 -11.21 -4.57
N LEU A 39 -10.95 -10.95 -4.25
CA LEU A 39 -10.11 -10.04 -5.04
C LEU A 39 -9.89 -10.58 -6.46
N ARG A 40 -9.69 -11.90 -6.60
CA ARG A 40 -9.57 -12.54 -7.93
C ARG A 40 -10.88 -12.47 -8.69
N GLU A 41 -12.00 -12.68 -8.01
CA GLU A 41 -13.35 -12.56 -8.58
C GLU A 41 -13.64 -11.12 -9.05
N ALA A 42 -13.10 -10.13 -8.34
CA ALA A 42 -13.16 -8.72 -8.71
C ALA A 42 -12.15 -8.31 -9.81
N GLY A 43 -11.37 -9.27 -10.36
CA GLY A 43 -10.41 -9.04 -11.44
C GLY A 43 -9.02 -8.59 -11.00
N PHE A 44 -8.67 -8.73 -9.72
CA PHE A 44 -7.33 -8.43 -9.21
C PHE A 44 -6.48 -9.70 -9.14
N GLU A 45 -5.43 -9.77 -9.95
CA GLU A 45 -4.46 -10.86 -9.89
C GLU A 45 -3.32 -10.59 -8.89
N ILE A 46 -2.68 -11.67 -8.43
CA ILE A 46 -1.53 -11.57 -7.53
C ILE A 46 -0.32 -11.06 -8.32
N SER A 47 0.40 -10.09 -7.75
CA SER A 47 1.55 -9.41 -8.38
C SER A 47 1.21 -8.42 -9.48
N ASP A 48 -0.08 -8.21 -9.76
CA ASP A 48 -0.50 -7.24 -10.75
C ASP A 48 -0.48 -5.80 -10.21
N LYS A 49 -0.35 -4.87 -11.15
CA LYS A 49 -0.45 -3.44 -10.84
C LYS A 49 -1.91 -3.08 -10.64
N VAL A 50 -2.16 -2.17 -9.72
CA VAL A 50 -3.47 -1.59 -9.47
C VAL A 50 -3.42 -0.09 -9.67
N ARG A 51 -4.50 0.47 -10.20
CA ARG A 51 -4.71 1.90 -10.25
C ARG A 51 -5.46 2.34 -9.00
N VAL A 52 -4.92 3.33 -8.32
CA VAL A 52 -5.50 3.91 -7.10
C VAL A 52 -5.80 5.37 -7.35
N GLU A 53 -7.08 5.74 -7.25
CA GLU A 53 -7.55 7.11 -7.41
C GLU A 53 -8.13 7.61 -6.09
N VAL A 54 -7.59 8.73 -5.61
CA VAL A 54 -8.00 9.37 -4.36
C VAL A 54 -8.90 10.55 -4.70
N GLN A 55 -10.14 10.51 -4.24
CA GLN A 55 -11.11 11.58 -4.33
C GLN A 55 -11.55 12.00 -2.91
N LYS A 56 -12.12 13.19 -2.77
CA LYS A 56 -12.60 13.66 -1.46
C LYS A 56 -13.69 12.70 -0.94
N GLY A 57 -13.41 12.03 0.17
CA GLY A 57 -14.33 11.06 0.80
C GLY A 57 -14.41 9.69 0.10
N LYS A 58 -13.57 9.41 -0.91
CA LYS A 58 -13.63 8.17 -1.68
C LYS A 58 -12.26 7.72 -2.17
N LEU A 59 -11.97 6.43 -2.01
CA LEU A 59 -10.83 5.76 -2.64
C LEU A 59 -11.38 4.79 -3.69
N VAL A 60 -10.87 4.87 -4.92
CA VAL A 60 -11.22 3.94 -5.99
C VAL A 60 -9.97 3.12 -6.32
N ILE A 61 -10.11 1.80 -6.24
CA ILE A 61 -9.05 0.85 -6.60
C ILE A 61 -9.59 0.03 -7.77
N THR A 62 -8.86 0.01 -8.88
CA THR A 62 -9.19 -0.77 -10.08
C THR A 62 -7.98 -1.58 -10.54
N PRO A 63 -8.18 -2.74 -11.17
CA PRO A 63 -7.10 -3.41 -11.91
C PRO A 63 -6.57 -2.46 -13.01
N ALA A 64 -5.28 -2.58 -13.31
CA ALA A 64 -4.57 -1.72 -14.27
C ALA A 64 -4.81 -2.11 -15.73
#